data_AF-A0A372FDZ8-F1
#
_entry.id   AF-A0A372FDZ8-F1
#
_cell.length_a   1.000
_cell.length_b   1.000
_cell.length_c   1.000
_cell.angle_alpha   90.00
_cell.angle_beta   90.00
_cell.angle_gamma   90.00
#
_symmetry.space_group_name_H-M   'P 1'
#
loop_
_entity.id
_entity.type
_entity.pdbx_description
1 polymer ?
#
loop_
_entity_poly.entity_id
_entity_poly.type
_entity_poly.pdbx_seq_one_letter_code
_entity_poly.pdbx_strand_id
1 'polypeptide(L)'
;MNRISIWASRNTKKAITFIIIIEFVKSIIGFDIGHNFLPTFSSGFIELAVLGLVFLITFVQANYKYQIQNLNKEAHRQLRLRSTGILFLSSLLLSILAGNHFKELGYSINSPFATNAAVSMSADSVLTTTTVAKEKKQTAKYKFRLFANKTADDDPYSNRRIGYVLLFLLSLVLTYVGLYLTCGILCSGYGVLALLVFITSLGVFSGGLYFLIKAFNKPVKPISTMTGQEKRKERRKFLLIWGILSLATGIFLLITNSSN
;
A
#
# COMPACT_ATOMS: atom_id res chain seq x y z
N MET A 1 -8.19 4.97 27.52
CA MET A 1 -7.93 5.89 26.37
C MET A 1 -6.77 5.34 25.55
N ASN A 2 -6.93 5.22 24.23
CA ASN A 2 -5.94 4.58 23.36
C ASN A 2 -4.67 5.44 23.28
N ARG A 3 -3.49 4.83 23.43
CA ARG A 3 -2.18 5.52 23.38
C ARG A 3 -1.99 6.37 22.11
N ILE A 4 -2.66 6.00 21.03
CA ILE A 4 -2.65 6.66 19.73
C ILE A 4 -3.32 8.04 19.79
N SER A 5 -4.44 8.18 20.50
CA SER A 5 -5.15 9.46 20.58
C SER A 5 -4.37 10.49 21.42
N ILE A 6 -3.68 10.02 22.46
CA ILE A 6 -2.79 10.86 23.29
C ILE A 6 -1.53 11.27 22.52
N TRP A 7 -1.00 10.39 21.68
CA TRP A 7 0.13 10.74 20.81
C TRP A 7 -0.25 11.78 19.75
N ALA A 8 -1.42 11.61 19.14
CA ALA A 8 -1.94 12.52 18.12
C ALA A 8 -2.23 13.92 18.66
N SER A 9 -2.73 14.03 19.90
CA SER A 9 -2.94 15.34 20.54
C SER A 9 -1.64 16.06 20.87
N ARG A 10 -0.57 15.32 21.20
CA ARG A 10 0.77 15.89 21.47
C ARG A 10 1.56 16.23 20.20
N ASN A 11 1.25 15.60 19.07
CA ASN A 11 1.96 15.77 17.79
C ASN A 11 1.00 16.14 16.65
N THR A 12 0.24 17.22 16.82
CA THR A 12 -0.83 17.63 15.89
C THR A 12 -0.36 17.74 14.44
N LYS A 13 0.78 18.40 14.19
CA LYS A 13 1.35 18.54 12.83
C LYS A 13 1.62 17.19 12.18
N LYS A 14 2.24 16.25 12.91
CA LYS A 14 2.56 14.90 12.39
C LYS A 14 1.29 14.08 12.15
N ALA A 15 0.29 14.22 13.02
CA ALA A 15 -1.00 13.56 12.85
C ALA A 15 -1.73 14.07 11.60
N ILE A 16 -1.72 15.39 11.34
CA ILE A 16 -2.30 15.98 10.14
C ILE A 16 -1.60 15.45 8.88
N THR A 17 -0.26 15.46 8.85
CA THR A 17 0.50 14.90 7.72
C THR A 17 0.17 13.43 7.48
N PHE A 18 0.03 12.64 8.56
CA PHE A 18 -0.31 11.23 8.45
C PHE A 18 -1.74 11.02 7.88
N ILE A 19 -2.70 11.84 8.29
CA ILE A 19 -4.06 11.81 7.74
C ILE A 19 -4.06 12.15 6.24
N ILE A 20 -3.28 13.16 5.82
CA ILE A 20 -3.16 13.52 4.40
C ILE A 20 -2.61 12.35 3.59
N ILE A 21 -1.55 11.69 4.08
CA ILE A 21 -0.97 10.52 3.40
C ILE A 21 -2.00 9.38 3.28
N ILE A 22 -2.76 9.11 4.33
CA ILE A 22 -3.82 8.08 4.31
C ILE A 22 -4.89 8.44 3.27
N GLU A 23 -5.30 9.71 3.21
CA GLU A 23 -6.33 10.15 2.25
C GLU A 23 -5.83 9.99 0.80
N PHE A 24 -4.57 10.32 0.53
CA PHE A 24 -3.95 10.08 -0.78
C PHE A 24 -3.92 8.59 -1.16
N VAL A 25 -3.45 7.73 -0.26
CA VAL A 25 -3.40 6.28 -0.51
C VAL A 25 -4.80 5.72 -0.76
N LYS A 26 -5.79 6.16 0.03
CA LYS A 26 -7.19 5.78 -0.16
C LYS A 26 -7.74 6.24 -1.50
N SER A 27 -7.44 7.45 -1.92
CA SER A 27 -7.88 7.95 -3.23
C SER A 27 -7.29 7.17 -4.38
N ILE A 28 -6.00 6.78 -4.30
CA ILE A 28 -5.37 5.91 -5.30
C ILE A 28 -6.07 4.55 -5.36
N ILE A 29 -6.30 3.91 -4.20
CA ILE A 29 -7.01 2.62 -4.14
C ILE A 29 -8.43 2.72 -4.70
N GLY A 30 -9.18 3.76 -4.31
CA GLY A 30 -10.53 3.98 -4.82
C GLY A 30 -10.54 4.17 -6.33
N PHE A 31 -9.61 4.98 -6.83
CA PHE A 31 -9.45 5.21 -8.27
C PHE A 31 -9.14 3.92 -9.03
N ASP A 32 -8.19 3.11 -8.56
CA ASP A 32 -7.84 1.83 -9.16
C ASP A 32 -9.02 0.85 -9.21
N ILE A 33 -9.82 0.79 -8.12
CA ILE A 33 -11.04 -0.02 -8.06
C ILE A 33 -12.05 0.46 -9.11
N GLY A 34 -12.28 1.77 -9.18
CA GLY A 34 -13.21 2.38 -10.14
C GLY A 34 -12.84 2.13 -11.59
N HIS A 35 -11.55 2.21 -11.89
CA HIS A 35 -11.00 2.03 -13.23
C HIS A 35 -11.03 0.56 -13.67
N ASN A 36 -10.57 -0.35 -12.82
CA ASN A 36 -10.31 -1.73 -13.24
C ASN A 36 -11.45 -2.69 -12.93
N PHE A 37 -12.14 -2.50 -11.80
CA PHE A 37 -13.06 -3.50 -11.28
C PHE A 37 -14.52 -3.25 -11.68
N LEU A 38 -14.91 -1.99 -11.89
CA LEU A 38 -16.29 -1.64 -12.21
C LEU A 38 -16.57 -1.62 -13.72
N PRO A 39 -17.78 -2.02 -14.15
CA PRO A 39 -18.23 -1.80 -15.52
C PRO A 39 -18.33 -0.29 -15.79
N THR A 40 -18.17 0.12 -17.04
CA THR A 40 -18.36 1.52 -17.45
C THR A 40 -19.80 1.93 -17.16
N PHE A 41 -19.99 2.91 -16.29
CA PHE A 41 -21.30 3.50 -16.06
C PHE A 41 -21.59 4.55 -17.14
N SER A 42 -22.87 4.85 -17.36
CA SER A 42 -23.27 5.97 -18.21
C SER A 42 -22.89 7.30 -17.53
N SER A 43 -22.41 8.28 -18.31
CA SER A 43 -22.11 9.64 -17.83
C SER A 43 -23.23 10.22 -16.96
N GLY A 44 -24.51 10.03 -17.35
CA GLY A 44 -25.65 10.54 -16.57
C GLY A 44 -25.77 9.92 -15.18
N PHE A 45 -25.41 8.64 -15.02
CA PHE A 45 -25.37 7.99 -13.71
C PHE A 45 -24.24 8.53 -12.84
N ILE A 46 -23.06 8.77 -13.43
CA ILE A 46 -21.90 9.33 -12.73
C ILE A 46 -22.22 10.74 -12.23
N GLU A 47 -22.78 11.59 -13.08
CA GLU A 47 -23.19 12.96 -12.72
C GLU A 47 -24.21 12.96 -11.58
N LEU A 48 -25.26 12.13 -11.67
CA LEU A 48 -26.27 12.00 -10.62
C LEU A 48 -25.67 11.50 -9.30
N ALA A 49 -24.77 10.51 -9.37
CA ALA A 49 -24.10 9.96 -8.20
C ALA A 49 -23.16 10.98 -7.53
N VAL A 50 -22.44 11.78 -8.32
CA VAL A 50 -21.60 12.87 -7.82
C VAL A 50 -22.46 13.94 -7.14
N LEU A 51 -23.55 14.37 -7.78
CA LEU A 51 -24.48 15.34 -7.18
C LEU A 51 -25.08 14.81 -5.87
N GLY A 52 -25.50 13.54 -5.85
CA GLY A 52 -26.00 12.88 -4.63
C GLY A 52 -24.96 12.81 -3.51
N LEU A 53 -23.70 12.52 -3.84
CA LEU A 53 -22.60 12.52 -2.86
C LEU A 53 -22.28 13.91 -2.33
N VAL A 54 -22.25 14.92 -3.19
CA VAL A 54 -22.05 16.32 -2.78
C VAL A 54 -23.18 16.77 -1.87
N PHE A 55 -24.44 16.45 -2.21
CA PHE A 55 -25.60 16.72 -1.36
C PHE A 55 -25.51 16.00 0.00
N LEU A 56 -25.11 14.73 0.01
CA LEU A 56 -24.92 13.98 1.26
C LEU A 56 -23.83 14.63 2.14
N ILE A 57 -22.70 15.00 1.55
CA ILE A 57 -21.59 15.65 2.26
C ILE A 57 -22.05 16.98 2.86
N THR A 58 -22.71 17.83 2.08
CA THR A 58 -23.18 19.14 2.55
C THR A 58 -24.27 18.99 3.61
N PHE A 59 -25.20 18.05 3.45
CA PHE A 59 -26.22 17.73 4.44
C PHE A 59 -25.61 17.25 5.76
N VAL A 60 -24.62 16.34 5.71
CA VAL A 60 -23.93 15.85 6.92
C VAL A 60 -23.15 16.98 7.59
N GLN A 61 -22.49 17.85 6.83
CA GLN A 61 -21.77 19.00 7.38
C GLN A 61 -22.71 20.02 8.01
N ALA A 62 -23.86 20.32 7.37
CA ALA A 62 -24.87 21.22 7.90
C ALA A 62 -25.47 20.68 9.20
N ASN A 63 -25.86 19.41 9.22
CA ASN A 63 -26.37 18.75 10.43
C ASN A 63 -25.32 18.70 11.55
N TYR A 64 -24.06 18.43 11.21
CA TYR A 64 -22.98 18.44 12.20
C TYR A 64 -22.83 19.82 12.85
N LYS A 65 -22.83 20.89 12.05
CA LYS A 65 -22.74 22.27 12.56
C LYS A 65 -23.93 22.67 13.41
N TYR A 66 -25.14 22.25 13.03
CA TYR A 66 -26.34 22.55 13.80
C TYR A 66 -26.35 21.83 15.16
N GLN A 67 -26.04 20.54 15.16
CA GLN A 67 -26.08 19.72 16.38
C GLN A 67 -24.92 20.00 17.34
N ILE A 68 -23.81 20.57 16.88
CA ILE A 68 -22.64 20.84 17.74
C ILE A 68 -22.96 21.77 18.91
N GLN A 69 -23.93 22.66 18.74
CA GLN A 69 -24.25 23.72 19.71
C GLN A 69 -25.06 23.19 20.91
N ASN A 70 -25.80 22.09 20.72
CA ASN A 70 -26.80 21.62 21.69
C ASN A 70 -26.46 20.24 22.30
N LEU A 71 -25.30 19.66 21.99
CA LEU A 71 -24.97 18.27 22.37
C LEU A 71 -23.99 18.15 23.56
N ASN A 72 -24.28 17.19 24.44
CA ASN A 72 -23.38 16.73 25.49
C ASN A 72 -22.04 16.18 24.93
N LYS A 73 -20.96 16.25 25.72
CA LYS A 73 -19.59 15.85 25.32
C LYS A 73 -19.49 14.43 24.73
N GLU A 74 -20.24 13.49 25.27
CA GLU A 74 -20.24 12.09 24.81
C GLU A 74 -20.97 11.92 23.47
N ALA A 75 -22.16 12.54 23.35
CA ALA A 75 -22.92 12.58 22.11
C ALA A 75 -22.14 13.31 20.99
N HIS A 76 -21.41 14.37 21.34
CA HIS A 76 -20.54 15.10 20.41
C HIS A 76 -19.44 14.20 19.83
N ARG A 77 -18.80 13.37 20.66
CA ARG A 77 -17.78 12.41 20.21
C ARG A 77 -18.37 11.36 19.26
N GLN A 78 -19.53 10.81 19.57
CA GLN A 78 -20.19 9.82 18.71
C GLN A 78 -20.62 10.43 17.37
N LEU A 79 -21.20 11.63 17.40
CA LEU A 79 -21.59 12.36 16.19
C LEU A 79 -20.36 12.64 15.31
N ARG A 80 -19.26 13.11 15.90
CA ARG A 80 -18.01 13.35 15.17
C ARG A 80 -17.48 12.08 14.49
N LEU A 81 -17.50 10.94 15.18
CA LEU A 81 -17.07 9.66 14.59
C LEU A 81 -17.95 9.25 13.40
N ARG A 82 -19.28 9.37 13.54
CA ARG A 82 -20.23 9.05 12.47
C ARG A 82 -20.06 9.98 11.27
N SER A 83 -20.04 11.29 11.49
CA SER A 83 -19.88 12.28 10.41
C SER A 83 -18.52 12.12 9.71
N THR A 84 -17.43 11.91 10.45
CA THR A 84 -16.10 11.68 9.83
C THR A 84 -16.09 10.38 9.02
N GLY A 85 -16.73 9.32 9.51
CA GLY A 85 -16.86 8.06 8.77
C GLY A 85 -17.64 8.20 7.48
N ILE A 86 -18.75 8.94 7.49
CA ILE A 86 -19.54 9.22 6.29
C ILE A 86 -18.71 10.02 5.27
N LEU A 87 -18.06 11.10 5.71
CA LEU A 87 -17.21 11.92 4.83
C LEU A 87 -16.08 11.10 4.19
N PHE A 88 -15.44 10.23 4.98
CA PHE A 88 -14.36 9.37 4.50
C PHE A 88 -14.82 8.34 3.47
N LEU A 89 -16.02 7.77 3.68
CA LEU A 89 -16.65 6.85 2.74
C LEU A 89 -17.08 7.58 1.46
N SER A 90 -17.67 8.76 1.58
CA SER A 90 -18.06 9.57 0.43
C SER A 90 -16.87 9.99 -0.42
N SER A 91 -15.73 10.36 0.18
CA SER A 91 -14.52 10.68 -0.58
C SER A 91 -13.87 9.44 -1.24
N LEU A 92 -14.05 8.24 -0.66
CA LEU A 92 -13.66 6.99 -1.32
C LEU A 92 -14.56 6.72 -2.55
N LEU A 93 -15.87 6.85 -2.41
CA LEU A 93 -16.83 6.66 -3.51
C LEU A 93 -16.60 7.66 -4.64
N LEU A 94 -16.31 8.92 -4.33
CA LEU A 94 -15.91 9.92 -5.33
C LEU A 94 -14.65 9.49 -6.09
N SER A 95 -13.65 8.94 -5.39
CA SER A 95 -12.42 8.45 -6.02
C SER A 95 -12.70 7.25 -6.96
N ILE A 96 -13.62 6.37 -6.56
CA ILE A 96 -14.09 5.24 -7.39
C ILE A 96 -14.83 5.73 -8.65
N LEU A 97 -15.75 6.68 -8.49
CA LEU A 97 -16.47 7.26 -9.63
C LEU A 97 -15.52 7.98 -10.59
N ALA A 98 -14.53 8.69 -10.06
CA ALA A 98 -13.49 9.31 -10.88
C ALA A 98 -12.73 8.26 -11.71
N GLY A 99 -12.24 7.18 -11.09
CA GLY A 99 -11.56 6.10 -11.81
C GLY A 99 -12.42 5.47 -12.92
N ASN A 100 -13.73 5.32 -12.68
CA ASN A 100 -14.68 4.82 -13.66
C ASN A 100 -14.89 5.80 -14.84
N HIS A 101 -15.01 7.10 -14.57
CA HIS A 101 -15.14 8.11 -15.61
C HIS A 101 -13.88 8.19 -16.50
N PHE A 102 -12.68 8.07 -15.91
CA PHE A 102 -11.44 7.97 -16.69
C PHE A 102 -11.39 6.72 -17.59
N LYS A 103 -12.02 5.62 -17.18
CA LYS A 103 -12.17 4.42 -18.00
C LYS A 103 -13.08 4.67 -19.21
N GLU A 104 -14.20 5.37 -19.01
CA GLU A 104 -15.14 5.76 -20.08
C GLU A 104 -14.46 6.65 -21.12
N LEU A 105 -13.59 7.56 -20.69
CA LEU A 105 -12.78 8.41 -21.57
C LEU A 105 -11.68 7.66 -22.37
N GLY A 106 -11.56 6.34 -22.20
CA GLY A 106 -10.61 5.51 -22.95
C GLY A 106 -9.16 5.59 -22.47
N TYR A 107 -8.89 6.21 -21.32
CA TYR A 107 -7.55 6.20 -20.75
C TYR A 107 -7.24 4.81 -20.20
N SER A 108 -6.34 4.06 -20.82
CA SER A 108 -5.85 2.81 -20.23
C SER A 108 -4.84 3.12 -19.14
N ILE A 109 -5.27 3.04 -17.88
CA ILE A 109 -4.39 3.20 -16.74
C ILE A 109 -3.92 1.81 -16.36
N ASN A 110 -2.67 1.49 -16.70
CA ASN A 110 -2.00 0.25 -16.32
C ASN A 110 -1.81 0.22 -14.79
N SER A 111 -2.84 -0.24 -14.06
CA SER A 111 -2.74 -0.41 -12.62
C SER A 111 -2.04 -1.73 -12.29
N PRO A 112 -1.16 -1.75 -11.27
CA PRO A 112 -0.48 -2.97 -10.81
C PRO A 112 -1.42 -3.94 -10.06
N PHE A 113 -2.63 -3.50 -9.69
CA PHE A 113 -3.63 -4.35 -9.05
C PHE A 113 -4.45 -5.17 -10.07
N ALA A 114 -4.71 -4.63 -11.27
CA ALA A 114 -5.48 -5.31 -12.30
C ALA A 114 -4.69 -6.43 -13.01
N THR A 115 -3.39 -6.23 -13.19
CA THR A 115 -2.49 -7.22 -13.83
C THR A 115 -2.36 -8.51 -13.01
N ASN A 116 -2.57 -8.45 -11.69
CA ASN A 116 -2.59 -9.63 -10.83
C ASN A 116 -3.98 -10.29 -10.72
N ALA A 117 -5.07 -9.57 -11.01
CA ALA A 117 -6.44 -10.11 -10.99
C ALA A 117 -6.82 -10.80 -12.31
N ALA A 118 -6.17 -10.45 -13.43
CA ALA A 118 -6.40 -11.05 -14.74
C ALA A 118 -5.81 -12.48 -14.88
N VAL A 119 -5.01 -12.96 -13.92
CA VAL A 119 -4.37 -14.29 -13.97
C VAL A 119 -5.29 -15.42 -13.47
N SER A 120 -6.53 -15.13 -13.06
CA SER A 120 -7.40 -16.15 -12.46
C SER A 120 -8.82 -16.19 -12.99
N MET A 121 -9.06 -16.10 -14.30
CA MET A 121 -10.31 -16.61 -14.92
C MET A 121 -10.10 -17.01 -16.39
N SER A 122 -9.25 -18.01 -16.66
CA SER A 122 -9.44 -18.84 -17.85
C SER A 122 -10.49 -19.89 -17.52
N ALA A 123 -11.70 -19.66 -18.01
CA ALA A 123 -12.75 -20.65 -18.06
C ALA A 123 -12.40 -21.67 -19.16
N ASP A 124 -11.75 -22.77 -18.78
CA ASP A 124 -11.66 -23.96 -19.64
C ASP A 124 -12.78 -24.93 -19.28
N SER A 125 -13.81 -24.90 -20.09
CA SER A 125 -14.74 -25.99 -20.28
C SER A 125 -14.12 -27.08 -21.16
N VAL A 126 -14.47 -28.34 -20.86
CA VAL A 126 -14.56 -29.51 -21.77
C VAL A 126 -13.56 -30.68 -21.55
N LEU A 127 -14.15 -31.79 -21.08
CA LEU A 127 -13.86 -33.25 -21.23
C LEU A 127 -12.63 -33.94 -20.57
N THR A 128 -12.92 -34.65 -19.47
CA THR A 128 -12.90 -36.13 -19.29
C THR A 128 -11.69 -36.98 -19.77
N THR A 129 -10.94 -37.51 -18.78
CA THR A 129 -10.31 -38.87 -18.68
C THR A 129 -9.12 -39.14 -19.62
N THR A 130 -7.91 -39.54 -19.19
CA THR A 130 -7.57 -40.78 -18.47
C THR A 130 -6.09 -40.75 -18.05
N THR A 131 -5.80 -41.22 -16.83
CA THR A 131 -4.58 -41.94 -16.39
C THR A 131 -3.17 -41.46 -16.77
N VAL A 132 -2.39 -41.14 -15.72
CA VAL A 132 -1.04 -41.65 -15.36
C VAL A 132 -0.21 -40.50 -14.77
N ALA A 133 0.05 -40.60 -13.46
CA ALA A 133 1.25 -40.11 -12.74
C ALA A 133 0.91 -39.88 -11.24
N LYS A 134 0.54 -40.97 -10.56
CA LYS A 134 0.69 -41.09 -9.11
C LYS A 134 2.19 -41.23 -8.83
N GLU A 135 2.89 -40.14 -8.55
CA GLU A 135 4.18 -40.13 -7.80
C GLU A 135 4.73 -38.70 -7.68
N LYS A 136 4.17 -37.91 -6.76
CA LYS A 136 4.83 -36.70 -6.17
C LYS A 136 4.02 -35.95 -5.11
N LYS A 137 2.85 -36.46 -4.69
CA LYS A 137 1.95 -35.76 -3.75
C LYS A 137 2.18 -36.04 -2.26
N GLN A 138 3.21 -36.79 -1.87
CA GLN A 138 3.42 -37.16 -0.46
C GLN A 138 4.41 -36.28 0.34
N THR A 139 5.23 -35.43 -0.30
CA THR A 139 6.16 -34.53 0.44
C THR A 139 5.63 -33.12 0.69
N ALA A 140 4.57 -32.68 0.02
CA ALA A 140 3.98 -31.35 0.22
C ALA A 140 2.97 -31.28 1.39
N LYS A 141 2.30 -32.40 1.71
CA LYS A 141 1.28 -32.44 2.78
C LYS A 141 1.87 -32.45 4.20
N TYR A 142 3.13 -32.83 4.38
CA TYR A 142 3.76 -32.81 5.70
C TYR A 142 4.22 -31.41 6.12
N LYS A 143 4.55 -30.52 5.16
CA LYS A 143 4.93 -29.14 5.47
C LYS A 143 3.74 -28.24 5.80
N PHE A 144 2.56 -28.49 5.26
CA PHE A 144 1.37 -27.69 5.57
C PHE A 144 0.75 -27.98 6.94
N ARG A 145 0.91 -29.20 7.48
CA ARG A 145 0.41 -29.55 8.83
C ARG A 145 1.27 -29.01 9.97
N LEU A 146 2.52 -28.59 9.70
CA LEU A 146 3.39 -27.96 10.69
C LEU A 146 3.10 -26.46 10.91
N PHE A 147 2.35 -25.82 10.00
CA PHE A 147 1.90 -24.43 10.13
C PHE A 147 0.45 -24.29 10.60
N ALA A 148 -0.33 -25.37 10.65
CA ALA A 148 -1.74 -25.33 11.03
C ALA A 148 -2.02 -25.55 12.53
N ASN A 149 -1.03 -26.04 13.30
CA ASN A 149 -1.22 -26.44 14.71
C ASN A 149 -0.38 -25.62 15.71
N LYS A 150 -0.04 -24.37 15.42
CA LYS A 150 0.35 -23.41 16.46
C LYS A 150 -0.78 -22.42 16.66
N THR A 151 -1.62 -22.82 17.61
CA THR A 151 -2.56 -21.99 18.36
C THR A 151 -2.15 -20.52 18.39
N ALA A 152 -3.13 -19.69 18.09
CA ALA A 152 -3.19 -18.31 18.51
C ALA A 152 -2.97 -18.26 20.03
N ASP A 153 -1.71 -18.08 20.42
CA ASP A 153 -1.29 -17.84 21.78
C ASP A 153 -0.40 -16.59 21.78
N ASP A 154 -0.61 -15.75 22.77
CA ASP A 154 -0.24 -14.34 22.83
C ASP A 154 1.26 -14.09 22.60
N ASP A 155 1.64 -13.69 21.38
CA ASP A 155 2.97 -13.18 21.06
C ASP A 155 2.95 -11.63 21.20
N PRO A 156 3.46 -11.02 22.30
CA PRO A 156 3.44 -9.56 22.53
C PRO A 156 4.26 -8.74 21.52
N TYR A 157 4.89 -9.42 20.55
CA TYR A 157 5.72 -8.85 19.49
C TYR A 157 5.06 -8.87 18.10
N SER A 158 3.85 -9.42 17.96
CA SER A 158 3.10 -9.47 16.69
C SER A 158 2.85 -8.09 16.08
N ASN A 159 2.44 -7.12 16.90
CA ASN A 159 2.17 -5.74 16.47
C ASN A 159 3.39 -5.02 15.88
N ARG A 160 4.62 -5.41 16.27
CA ARG A 160 5.85 -4.80 15.73
C ARG A 160 6.22 -5.37 14.36
N ARG A 161 5.87 -6.62 14.08
CA ARG A 161 6.04 -7.22 12.74
C ARG A 161 5.14 -6.55 11.72
N ILE A 162 3.90 -6.26 12.11
CA ILE A 162 2.96 -5.47 11.29
C ILE A 162 3.59 -4.13 10.89
N GLY A 163 4.28 -3.46 11.82
CA GLY A 163 4.96 -2.20 11.56
C GLY A 163 6.06 -2.32 10.50
N TYR A 164 6.93 -3.34 10.60
CA TYR A 164 7.98 -3.56 9.60
C TYR A 164 7.43 -3.94 8.22
N VAL A 165 6.32 -4.70 8.16
CA VAL A 165 5.63 -5.02 6.91
C VAL A 165 4.99 -3.77 6.30
N LEU A 166 4.40 -2.89 7.11
CA LEU A 166 3.86 -1.61 6.65
C LEU A 166 4.96 -0.67 6.13
N LEU A 167 6.11 -0.63 6.82
CA LEU A 167 7.29 0.12 6.38
C LEU A 167 7.85 -0.41 5.05
N PHE A 168 7.83 -1.73 4.85
CA PHE A 168 8.16 -2.33 3.56
C PHE A 168 7.18 -1.92 2.46
N LEU A 169 5.88 -2.01 2.71
CA LEU A 169 4.85 -1.55 1.77
C LEU A 169 5.03 -0.07 1.40
N LEU A 170 5.29 0.78 2.41
CA LEU A 170 5.55 2.19 2.20
C LEU A 170 6.80 2.43 1.36
N SER A 171 7.89 1.69 1.61
CA SER A 171 9.10 1.80 0.81
C SER A 171 8.90 1.37 -0.65
N LEU A 172 8.01 0.41 -0.90
CA LEU A 172 7.69 -0.07 -2.24
C LEU A 172 6.93 1.00 -3.04
N VAL A 173 5.94 1.65 -2.40
CA VAL A 173 5.24 2.80 -3.00
C VAL A 173 6.19 3.96 -3.27
N LEU A 174 7.06 4.32 -2.31
CA LEU A 174 8.05 5.40 -2.51
C LEU A 174 9.05 5.08 -3.63
N THR A 175 9.49 3.83 -3.73
CA THR A 175 10.42 3.40 -4.79
C THR A 175 9.76 3.51 -6.16
N TYR A 176 8.48 3.09 -6.27
CA TYR A 176 7.73 3.18 -7.53
C TYR A 176 7.58 4.64 -8.00
N VAL A 177 7.19 5.54 -7.09
CA VAL A 177 7.09 6.98 -7.39
C VAL A 177 8.46 7.54 -7.79
N GLY A 178 9.53 7.13 -7.10
CA GLY A 178 10.88 7.56 -7.39
C GLY A 178 11.40 7.09 -8.77
N LEU A 179 11.05 5.87 -9.19
CA LEU A 179 11.36 5.36 -10.53
C LEU A 179 10.58 6.10 -11.63
N TYR A 180 9.30 6.39 -11.39
CA TYR A 180 8.50 7.19 -12.31
C TYR A 180 9.09 8.60 -12.47
N LEU A 181 9.48 9.23 -11.36
CA LEU A 181 10.12 10.54 -11.35
C LEU A 181 11.47 10.51 -12.08
N THR A 182 12.25 9.45 -11.86
CA THR A 182 13.53 9.23 -12.55
C THR A 182 13.30 9.20 -14.07
N CYS A 183 12.28 8.48 -14.54
CA CYS A 183 11.95 8.40 -15.96
C CYS A 183 11.58 9.78 -16.54
N GLY A 184 10.72 10.53 -15.86
CA GLY A 184 10.34 11.88 -16.29
C GLY A 184 11.51 12.88 -16.31
N ILE A 185 12.43 12.78 -15.34
CA ILE A 185 13.61 13.64 -15.26
C ILE A 185 14.65 13.24 -16.34
N LEU A 186 14.77 11.94 -16.61
CA LEU A 186 15.65 11.44 -17.66
C LEU A 186 15.16 11.91 -19.04
N CYS A 187 13.85 11.86 -19.28
CA CYS A 187 13.22 12.33 -20.52
C CYS A 187 13.27 13.86 -20.72
N SER A 188 13.48 14.64 -19.64
CA SER A 188 13.64 16.10 -19.72
C SER A 188 15.09 16.56 -19.84
N GLY A 189 16.04 15.63 -20.05
CA GLY A 189 17.44 15.93 -20.31
C GLY A 189 18.29 16.20 -19.07
N TYR A 190 17.71 16.17 -17.87
CA TYR A 190 18.43 16.37 -16.61
C TYR A 190 19.03 15.06 -16.08
N GLY A 191 19.99 14.49 -16.82
CA GLY A 191 20.56 13.17 -16.54
C GLY A 191 21.17 13.01 -15.14
N VAL A 192 21.87 14.03 -14.63
CA VAL A 192 22.49 13.98 -13.29
C VAL A 192 21.45 13.94 -12.17
N LEU A 193 20.36 14.72 -12.33
CA LEU A 193 19.26 14.74 -11.37
C LEU A 193 18.49 13.41 -11.39
N ALA A 194 18.27 12.84 -12.58
CA ALA A 194 17.65 11.52 -12.73
C ALA A 194 18.49 10.44 -12.00
N LEU A 195 19.81 10.49 -12.13
CA LEU A 195 20.73 9.54 -11.49
C LEU A 195 20.66 9.63 -9.96
N LEU A 196 20.61 10.86 -9.40
CA LEU A 196 20.43 11.08 -7.96
C LEU A 196 19.09 10.54 -7.44
N VAL A 197 18.01 10.80 -8.16
CA VAL A 197 16.66 10.31 -7.81
C VAL A 197 16.60 8.78 -7.91
N PHE A 198 17.27 8.19 -8.90
CA PHE A 198 17.35 6.75 -9.08
C PHE A 198 18.09 6.06 -7.92
N ILE A 199 19.29 6.56 -7.57
CA ILE A 199 20.07 6.04 -6.42
C ILE A 199 19.27 6.16 -5.13
N THR A 200 18.59 7.29 -4.93
CA THR A 200 17.76 7.51 -3.74
C THR A 200 16.61 6.50 -3.67
N SER A 201 15.95 6.24 -4.80
CA SER A 201 14.86 5.26 -4.91
C SER A 201 15.33 3.84 -4.60
N LEU A 202 16.51 3.46 -5.13
CA LEU A 202 17.17 2.18 -4.80
C LEU A 202 17.53 2.06 -3.32
N GLY A 203 17.98 3.16 -2.70
CA GLY A 203 18.27 3.21 -1.26
C GLY A 203 17.01 3.05 -0.40
N VAL A 204 15.88 3.63 -0.82
CA VAL A 204 14.58 3.44 -0.14
C VAL A 204 14.12 1.99 -0.28
N PHE A 205 14.25 1.40 -1.46
CA PHE A 205 13.89 0.01 -1.73
C PHE A 205 14.74 -0.98 -0.92
N SER A 206 16.06 -0.77 -0.85
CA SER A 206 16.95 -1.61 -0.04
C SER A 206 16.62 -1.48 1.45
N GLY A 207 16.22 -0.28 1.91
CA GLY A 207 15.67 -0.04 3.24
C GLY A 207 14.45 -0.90 3.52
N GLY A 208 13.52 -0.93 2.58
CA GLY A 208 12.36 -1.82 2.60
C GLY A 208 12.71 -3.28 2.78
N LEU A 209 13.53 -3.81 1.87
CA LEU A 209 13.95 -5.22 1.89
C LEU A 209 14.65 -5.58 3.21
N TYR A 210 15.45 -4.67 3.74
CA TYR A 210 16.09 -4.85 5.04
C TYR A 210 15.07 -4.98 6.18
N PHE A 211 14.04 -4.12 6.22
CA PHE A 211 12.97 -4.23 7.21
C PHE A 211 12.15 -5.51 7.06
N LEU A 212 11.93 -5.97 5.82
CA LEU A 212 11.25 -7.23 5.53
C LEU A 212 12.05 -8.43 6.07
N ILE A 213 13.34 -8.53 5.75
CA ILE A 213 14.24 -9.58 6.26
C ILE A 213 14.31 -9.55 7.80
N LYS A 214 14.31 -8.36 8.39
CA LYS A 214 14.30 -8.18 9.85
C LYS A 214 12.98 -8.60 10.49
N ALA A 215 11.84 -8.51 9.78
CA ALA A 215 10.55 -8.97 10.25
C ALA A 215 10.46 -10.51 10.32
N PHE A 216 11.17 -11.21 9.43
CA PHE A 216 11.18 -12.68 9.38
C PHE A 216 12.20 -13.33 10.31
N ASN A 217 13.29 -12.65 10.68
CA ASN A 217 14.28 -13.19 11.62
C ASN A 217 13.80 -13.17 13.08
N LYS A 218 13.74 -14.34 13.75
CA LYS A 218 13.54 -14.47 15.21
C LYS A 218 14.90 -14.67 15.91
N PRO A 219 15.21 -13.99 17.04
CA PRO A 219 14.41 -13.00 17.77
C PRO A 219 14.59 -11.55 17.25
N VAL A 220 13.49 -10.80 17.18
CA VAL A 220 13.48 -9.39 16.76
C VAL A 220 13.93 -8.50 17.94
N LYS A 221 15.24 -8.31 18.11
CA LYS A 221 15.78 -7.39 19.14
C LYS A 221 15.55 -5.92 18.72
N PRO A 222 15.05 -5.06 19.61
CA PRO A 222 14.86 -3.64 19.31
C PRO A 222 16.21 -2.90 19.17
N ILE A 223 16.29 -1.95 18.24
CA ILE A 223 17.51 -1.16 17.96
C ILE A 223 17.98 -0.37 19.20
N SER A 224 17.08 -0.06 20.13
CA SER A 224 17.43 0.67 21.36
C SER A 224 18.22 -0.18 22.36
N THR A 225 18.14 -1.52 22.28
CA THR A 225 18.87 -2.43 23.19
C THR A 225 20.11 -3.03 22.55
N MET A 226 20.46 -2.62 21.34
CA MET A 226 21.63 -3.13 20.61
C MET A 226 22.90 -2.37 20.99
N THR A 227 23.96 -3.11 21.28
CA THR A 227 25.30 -2.57 21.55
C THR A 227 25.91 -1.95 20.28
N GLY A 228 26.88 -1.04 20.44
CA GLY A 228 27.49 -0.32 19.31
C GLY A 228 28.15 -1.23 18.27
N GLN A 229 28.68 -2.39 18.69
CA GLN A 229 29.25 -3.39 17.78
C GLN A 229 28.17 -4.13 16.97
N GLU A 230 27.01 -4.43 17.58
CA GLU A 230 25.88 -5.04 16.87
C GLU A 230 25.28 -4.08 15.82
N LYS A 231 25.19 -2.78 16.13
CA LYS A 231 24.75 -1.75 15.18
C LYS A 231 25.68 -1.65 13.96
N ARG A 232 27.00 -1.75 14.16
CA ARG A 232 27.98 -1.78 13.04
C ARG A 232 27.80 -3.02 12.16
N LYS A 233 27.52 -4.19 12.76
CA LYS A 233 27.28 -5.45 12.03
C LYS A 233 25.96 -5.41 11.26
N GLU A 234 24.90 -4.82 11.81
CA GLU A 234 23.65 -4.58 11.09
C GLU A 234 23.81 -3.58 9.94
N ARG A 235 24.54 -2.48 10.16
CA ARG A 235 24.82 -1.49 9.10
C ARG A 235 25.62 -2.09 7.96
N ARG A 236 26.57 -2.99 8.25
CA ARG A 236 27.29 -3.76 7.20
C ARG A 236 26.34 -4.65 6.40
N LYS A 237 25.39 -5.36 7.05
CA LYS A 237 24.40 -6.17 6.33
C LYS A 237 23.52 -5.32 5.43
N PHE A 238 23.07 -4.16 5.90
CA PHE A 238 22.32 -3.21 5.09
C PHE A 238 23.14 -2.72 3.89
N LEU A 239 24.39 -2.32 4.09
CA LEU A 239 25.29 -1.89 3.01
C LEU A 239 25.61 -3.00 2.02
N LEU A 240 25.71 -4.25 2.48
CA LEU A 240 25.94 -5.42 1.62
C LEU A 240 24.71 -5.68 0.73
N ILE A 241 23.51 -5.60 1.29
CA ILE A 241 22.25 -5.71 0.54
C ILE A 241 22.13 -4.56 -0.48
N TRP A 242 22.40 -3.32 -0.05
CA TRP A 242 22.39 -2.16 -0.95
C TRP A 242 23.41 -2.28 -2.07
N GLY A 243 24.64 -2.74 -1.76
CA GLY A 243 25.70 -2.97 -2.75
C GLY A 243 25.35 -4.07 -3.75
N ILE A 244 24.85 -5.22 -3.30
CA ILE A 244 24.40 -6.30 -4.19
C ILE A 244 23.26 -5.81 -5.09
N LEU A 245 22.30 -5.08 -4.51
CA LEU A 245 21.14 -4.60 -5.26
C LEU A 245 21.55 -3.55 -6.31
N SER A 246 22.46 -2.64 -5.97
CA SER A 246 23.02 -1.65 -6.88
C SER A 246 23.86 -2.30 -7.98
N LEU A 247 24.60 -3.36 -7.66
CA LEU A 247 25.42 -4.09 -8.63
C LEU A 247 24.54 -4.91 -9.58
N ALA A 248 23.51 -5.58 -9.06
CA ALA A 248 22.52 -6.31 -9.87
C ALA A 248 21.75 -5.38 -10.81
N THR A 249 21.30 -4.21 -10.33
CA THR A 249 20.64 -3.22 -11.19
C THR A 249 21.59 -2.58 -12.19
N GLY A 250 22.85 -2.33 -11.82
CA GLY A 250 23.88 -1.88 -12.77
C GLY A 250 24.15 -2.89 -13.89
N ILE A 251 24.28 -4.18 -13.54
CA ILE A 251 24.44 -5.27 -14.52
C ILE A 251 23.20 -5.38 -15.41
N PHE A 252 22.00 -5.30 -14.82
CA PHE A 252 20.75 -5.36 -15.58
C PHE A 252 20.65 -4.22 -16.59
N LEU A 253 21.01 -2.99 -16.19
CA LEU A 253 21.04 -1.83 -17.09
C LEU A 253 22.07 -1.99 -18.20
N LEU A 254 23.26 -2.55 -17.90
CA LEU A 254 24.28 -2.84 -18.91
C LEU A 254 23.82 -3.90 -19.91
N ILE A 255 23.14 -4.95 -19.47
CA ILE A 255 22.59 -5.98 -20.35
C ILE A 255 21.51 -5.39 -21.26
N THR A 256 20.58 -4.60 -20.71
CA THR A 256 19.51 -3.98 -21.51
C THR A 256 20.02 -2.95 -22.50
N ASN A 257 21.14 -2.28 -22.20
CA ASN A 257 21.76 -1.32 -23.11
C ASN A 257 22.69 -1.99 -24.13
N SER A 258 23.14 -3.22 -23.86
CA SER A 258 23.91 -4.06 -24.78
C SER A 258 23.02 -4.83 -25.76
N SER A 259 21.71 -4.96 -25.50
CA SER A 259 20.76 -5.68 -26.35
C SER A 259 19.99 -4.77 -27.32
N ASN A 260 20.22 -3.46 -27.26
CA ASN A 260 19.76 -2.47 -28.24
C ASN A 260 20.95 -2.01 -29.08
#